data_AF-A0A1D2IL53-F1
#
_entry.id   AF-A0A1D2IL53-F1
#
_cell.length_a   1.000
_cell.length_b   1.000
_cell.length_c   1.000
_cell.angle_alpha   90.00
_cell.angle_beta   90.00
_cell.angle_gamma   90.00
#
_symmetry.space_group_name_H-M   'P 1'
#
loop_
_entity.id
_entity.type
_entity.pdbx_description
1 polymer ?
#
loop_
_entity_poly.entity_id
_entity_poly.type
_entity_poly.pdbx_seq_one_letter_code
_entity_poly.pdbx_strand_id
1 'polypeptide(L)' 'MRRAYDWLRRAGLTLHHRDTITRIAGTPSVRVTPRVHDQYARPLEITELIVDAQQDSLVYEFTLPAAV' A
#
# COMPACT_ATOMS: atom_id res chain seq x y z
N MET A 1 -6.64 -8.65 4.13
CA MET A 1 -5.51 -7.88 4.70
C MET A 1 -5.86 -7.07 5.95
N ARG A 2 -7.00 -6.36 6.04
CA ARG A 2 -7.32 -5.45 7.16
C ARG A 2 -7.16 -6.05 8.57
N ARG A 3 -7.63 -7.28 8.80
CA ARG A 3 -7.56 -7.95 10.12
C ARG A 3 -6.13 -8.19 10.63
N ALA A 4 -5.19 -8.51 9.75
CA ALA A 4 -3.80 -8.74 10.12
C ALA A 4 -3.13 -7.42 10.54
N TYR A 5 -3.33 -6.36 9.76
CA TYR A 5 -2.83 -5.02 10.09
C TYR A 5 -3.43 -4.47 11.38
N ASP A 6 -4.73 -4.70 11.62
CA ASP A 6 -5.36 -4.29 12.87
C ASP A 6 -4.77 -5.02 14.08
N TRP A 7 -4.38 -6.29 13.94
CA TRP A 7 -3.68 -7.01 14.99
C TRP A 7 -2.27 -6.43 15.24
N LEU A 8 -1.51 -6.16 14.19
CA LEU A 8 -0.17 -5.55 14.30
C LEU A 8 -0.22 -4.17 14.98
N ARG A 9 -1.21 -3.35 14.64
CA ARG A 9 -1.44 -2.05 15.30
C ARG A 9 -1.77 -2.22 16.79
N ARG A 10 -2.65 -3.16 17.13
CA ARG A 10 -2.95 -3.49 18.54
C ARG A 10 -1.74 -4.01 19.31
N ALA A 11 -0.77 -4.62 18.63
CA ALA A 11 0.50 -5.04 19.21
C ALA A 11 1.53 -3.89 19.35
N GLY A 12 1.16 -2.65 19.05
CA GLY A 12 2.01 -1.47 19.21
C GLY A 12 2.91 -1.15 18.01
N LEU A 13 2.67 -1.77 16.85
CA LEU A 13 3.39 -1.42 15.63
C LEU A 13 2.69 -0.27 14.90
N THR A 14 3.47 0.72 14.50
CA THR A 14 3.03 1.74 13.54
C THR A 14 3.32 1.21 12.14
N LEU A 15 2.29 1.12 11.31
CA LEU A 15 2.42 0.64 9.94
C LEU A 15 2.58 1.80 8.97
N HIS A 16 3.64 1.76 8.18
CA HIS A 16 3.89 2.70 7.10
C HIS A 16 3.74 1.98 5.76
N HIS A 17 2.93 2.56 4.88
CA HIS A 17 2.72 2.06 3.53
C HIS A 17 3.59 2.84 2.55
N ARG A 18 4.29 2.12 1.68
CA ARG A 18 5.04 2.69 0.57
C ARG A 18 4.89 1.83 -0.66
N ASP A 19 4.23 2.36 -1.66
CA ASP A 19 3.99 1.64 -2.90
C ASP A 19 4.91 2.17 -4.00
N THR A 20 5.42 1.26 -4.83
CA THR A 20 6.09 1.62 -6.09
C THR A 20 5.16 1.25 -7.24
N ILE A 21 4.78 2.23 -8.06
CA ILE A 21 3.88 2.03 -9.19
C ILE A 21 4.66 2.33 -10.47
N THR A 22 4.72 1.36 -11.38
CA THR A 22 5.41 1.48 -12.67
C THR A 22 4.48 1.08 -13.81
N ARG A 23 4.45 1.87 -14.88
CA ARG A 23 3.67 1.50 -16.09
C ARG A 23 4.33 0.30 -16.79
N ILE A 24 3.50 -0.59 -17.31
CA ILE A 24 3.96 -1.70 -18.15
C ILE A 24 3.83 -1.28 -19.61
N ALA A 25 4.98 -1.13 -20.30
CA ALA A 25 5.02 -0.65 -21.68
C ALA A 25 4.18 -1.53 -22.62
N GLY A 26 3.45 -0.90 -23.54
CA GLY A 26 2.61 -1.59 -24.52
C GLY A 26 1.31 -2.18 -23.97
N THR A 27 0.98 -1.93 -22.70
CA THR A 27 -0.25 -2.41 -22.07
C THR A 27 -0.97 -1.28 -21.34
N PRO A 28 -2.29 -1.39 -21.12
CA PRO A 28 -3.02 -0.51 -20.21
C PRO A 28 -2.82 -0.88 -18.73
N SER A 29 -1.75 -1.58 -18.37
CA SER A 29 -1.53 -2.10 -17.02
C SER A 29 -0.42 -1.38 -16.26
N VAL A 30 -0.52 -1.40 -14.93
CA VAL A 30 0.54 -0.95 -14.02
C VAL A 30 1.00 -2.09 -13.12
N ARG A 31 2.32 -2.17 -12.89
CA ARG A 31 2.89 -2.98 -11.84
C ARG A 31 2.90 -2.15 -10.56
N VAL A 32 2.29 -2.69 -9.51
CA VAL A 32 2.29 -2.12 -8.16
C VAL A 32 3.07 -3.05 -7.25
N THR A 33 4.01 -2.49 -6.49
CA THR A 33 4.74 -3.21 -5.45
C THR A 33 4.42 -2.55 -4.11
N PRO A 34 3.36 -2.99 -3.40
CA PRO A 34 3.10 -2.51 -2.05
C PRO A 34 4.19 -2.98 -1.09
N ARG A 35 4.64 -2.06 -0.24
CA ARG A 35 5.55 -2.38 0.88
C ARG A 35 4.97 -1.84 2.15
N VAL A 36 4.91 -2.70 3.17
CA VAL A 36 4.56 -2.30 4.53
C VAL A 36 5.79 -2.48 5.40
N HIS A 37 6.10 -1.46 6.18
CA HIS A 37 7.16 -1.52 7.18
C HIS A 37 6.70 -0.94 8.51
N ASP A 38 7.35 -1.35 9.59
CA ASP A 38 7.10 -0.79 10.92
C ASP A 38 7.84 0.55 11.15
N GLN A 39 7.67 1.13 12.35
CA GLN A 39 8.34 2.37 12.76
C GLN A 39 9.88 2.29 12.77
N TYR A 40 10.45 1.08 12.70
CA TYR A 40 11.88 0.82 12.63
C TYR A 40 12.34 0.43 11.22
N ALA A 41 11.49 0.67 10.21
CA ALA A 41 11.71 0.32 8.81
C ALA A 41 11.90 -1.20 8.57
N ARG A 42 11.46 -2.06 9.50
CA ARG A 42 11.49 -3.50 9.28
C ARG A 42 10.37 -3.90 8.33
N PRO A 43 10.64 -4.68 7.27
CA PRO A 43 9.63 -5.08 6.32
C PRO A 43 8.62 -6.02 6.99
N LEU A 44 7.33 -5.76 6.77
CA LEU A 44 6.22 -6.56 7.27
C LEU A 44 5.47 -7.28 6.12
N GLU A 45 5.40 -6.67 4.94
CA GLU A 45 4.82 -7.27 3.74
C GLU A 45 5.45 -6.67 2.47
N ILE A 46 5.69 -7.53 1.48
CA ILE A 46 5.98 -7.13 0.10
C ILE A 46 5.12 -8.01 -0.80
N THR A 47 4.22 -7.38 -1.55
CA THR A 47 3.35 -8.06 -2.51
C THR A 47 3.63 -7.47 -3.90
N GLU A 48 3.52 -8.27 -4.96
CA GLU A 48 3.55 -7.75 -6.34
C GLU A 48 2.18 -7.96 -6.97
N LEU A 49 1.67 -6.89 -7.58
CA LEU A 49 0.36 -6.86 -8.21
C LEU A 49 0.51 -6.27 -9.62
N ILE A 50 -0.23 -6.83 -10.57
CA ILE A 50 -0.47 -6.20 -11.87
C ILE A 50 -1.93 -5.78 -11.89
N VAL A 51 -2.17 -4.50 -12.17
CA VAL A 51 -3.51 -3.91 -12.23
C VAL A 51 -3.79 -3.51 -13.67
N ASP A 52 -4.89 -4.01 -14.24
CA ASP A 52 -5.40 -3.51 -15.51
C ASP A 52 -6.13 -2.18 -15.27
N ALA A 53 -5.54 -1.06 -15.69
CA ALA A 53 -6.08 0.26 -15.41
C ALA A 53 -7.35 0.59 -16.22
N GLN A 54 -7.78 -0.29 -17.13
CA GLN A 54 -9.07 -0.15 -17.81
C GLN A 54 -10.23 -0.77 -17.02
N GLN A 55 -9.94 -1.73 -16.13
CA GLN A 55 -10.96 -2.51 -15.42
C GLN A 55 -10.93 -2.24 -13.91
N ASP A 56 -9.73 -1.97 -13.38
CA ASP A 56 -9.48 -1.84 -11.96
C ASP A 56 -8.99 -0.44 -11.59
N SER A 57 -9.06 -0.13 -10.29
CA SER A 57 -8.55 1.12 -9.73
C SER A 57 -7.77 0.86 -8.45
N LEU A 58 -6.71 1.64 -8.25
CA LEU A 58 -5.99 1.70 -6.99
C LEU A 58 -6.48 2.94 -6.23
N VAL A 59 -7.20 2.73 -5.14
CA VAL A 59 -7.83 3.80 -4.36
C VAL A 59 -6.98 4.08 -3.12
N TYR A 60 -6.57 5.33 -2.97
CA TYR A 60 -5.92 5.82 -1.75
C TYR A 60 -6.87 6.76 -1.01
N GLU A 61 -7.14 6.43 0.24
CA GLU A 61 -7.93 7.26 1.14
C GLU A 61 -7.01 7.85 2.21
N PHE A 62 -7.06 9.17 2.39
CA PHE A 62 -6.28 9.88 3.39
C PHE A 62 -7.19 10.76 4.22
N THR A 63 -6.95 10.78 5.54
CA THR A 63 -7.55 11.77 6.43
C THR A 63 -6.57 12.93 6.57
N LEU A 64 -7.01 14.14 6.23
CA LEU A 64 -6.25 15.35 6.48
C LEU A 64 -6.49 15.81 7.93
N PRO A 65 -5.47 16.29 8.65
CA PRO A 65 -5.68 16.93 9.94
C PRO A 65 -6.57 18.17 9.76
N ALA A 66 -7.40 18.48 10.75
CA ALA A 66 -8.15 19.72 10.76
C ALA A 66 -7.20 20.91 10.68
N ALA A 67 -7.50 21.90 9.83
CA ALA A 67 -6.74 23.14 9.79
C ALA A 67 -6.87 23.85 11.14
N VAL A 68 -5.74 24.27 11.72
CA VAL A 68 -5.65 25.08 12.95
C VAL A 68 -5.79 26.55 12.59
#